data_AF-F8JQE3-F1
#
_entry.id   AF-F8JQE3-F1
#
_cell.length_a   1.000
_cell.length_b   1.000
_cell.length_c   1.000
_cell.angle_alpha   90.00
_cell.angle_beta   90.00
_cell.angle_gamma   90.00
#
_symmetry.space_group_name_H-M   'P 1'
#
loop_
_entity.id
_entity.type
_entity.pdbx_description
1 polymer ?
#
loop_
_entity_poly.entity_id
_entity_poly.type
_entity_poly.pdbx_seq_one_letter_code
_entity_poly.pdbx_strand_id
1 'polypeptide(L)'
;MRRSPHRISPATRAKAGAVVAVAAAMAVGVTQAVAAPASPQAQPMTAALPATLTPAAHAALLRTAAQDSAATARSLHLGSHERLIATDVIKDRDGTVHTRYQRTYDGVPVLGGDLVVHQRPGSAAPSVTKASRAAIAVASLTPKVSAATAESAALKTALAKTDKPAGTTARKVIWAAKGTPVLAWETVVGGFQDDGTPSALHVVTDANTGRKLFQYQGIETGTGTGQYNGKVTIGTTKTSKGYTLTDGSRGGHKTYDLKQRTSGTGTLFTNSTDTWGNGSNSNRQTAGVDAHYGAQETWDYYKNVHGRTGIRGDGVAAYSRTHYGNSYVNAFWDDSCFCMTYGDGANNAQPLTALDVAGHEMSHGVTSATAGLDYSDESGGLNEATSDIFGTSVEFYANNPAAPGNYLIGEQININGDGTPLRYMDKPSKDGSSADYWYSGVGNLDVHYSSGPANHFFYLLSEGSGAKTVNGFSYDSPTKDGKPVPGIGRANAEKVWYKALTQYMTSTTDYAGARTATLQAAADLFGQGSATYNTVANTWAAIGVGSRVS
;
A
#
# COMPACT_ATOMS: atom_id res chain seq x y z
N MET A 1 30.55 53.38 -26.12
CA MET A 1 30.36 53.33 -27.58
C MET A 1 29.07 52.57 -27.84
N ARG A 2 27.94 53.24 -28.13
CA ARG A 2 27.30 53.37 -29.47
C ARG A 2 27.07 51.98 -30.11
N ARG A 3 25.85 51.47 -30.37
CA ARG A 3 24.59 52.10 -30.84
C ARG A 3 23.35 51.23 -30.52
N SER A 4 22.30 51.86 -29.97
CA SER A 4 20.87 51.65 -30.29
C SER A 4 20.56 52.37 -31.64
N PRO A 5 19.36 52.33 -32.31
CA PRO A 5 18.03 52.30 -31.68
C PRO A 5 16.75 51.79 -32.43
N HIS A 6 15.67 51.73 -31.63
CA HIS A 6 14.26 52.15 -31.81
C HIS A 6 13.29 51.59 -32.87
N ARG A 7 12.28 50.87 -32.34
CA ARG A 7 10.80 51.12 -32.38
C ARG A 7 10.24 52.15 -33.37
N ILE A 8 9.16 51.77 -34.06
CA ILE A 8 7.98 52.61 -34.37
C ILE A 8 6.69 51.74 -34.38
N SER A 9 5.65 52.20 -33.66
CA SER A 9 4.21 51.83 -33.79
C SER A 9 3.48 53.05 -34.41
N PRO A 10 2.14 53.14 -34.65
CA PRO A 10 1.02 52.17 -34.65
C PRO A 10 -0.02 52.40 -35.82
N ALA A 11 -1.16 51.70 -35.74
CA ALA A 11 -2.55 52.21 -35.93
C ALA A 11 -3.40 51.86 -37.19
N THR A 12 -4.58 51.27 -36.87
CA THR A 12 -5.97 51.51 -37.36
C THR A 12 -6.53 51.03 -38.72
N ARG A 13 -7.56 50.17 -38.58
CA ARG A 13 -8.94 50.18 -39.15
C ARG A 13 -9.21 50.06 -40.68
N ALA A 14 -9.78 48.89 -41.01
CA ALA A 14 -11.19 48.68 -41.43
C ALA A 14 -11.63 48.70 -42.91
N LYS A 15 -12.56 47.76 -43.20
CA LYS A 15 -13.59 47.64 -44.27
C LYS A 15 -13.07 47.26 -45.67
N ALA A 16 -13.43 46.12 -46.25
CA ALA A 16 -14.74 45.63 -46.76
C ALA A 16 -14.77 45.71 -48.30
N GLY A 17 -15.29 44.68 -48.96
CA GLY A 17 -15.66 44.74 -50.38
C GLY A 17 -15.18 43.54 -51.19
N ALA A 18 -16.07 42.56 -51.37
CA ALA A 18 -15.91 41.46 -52.30
C ALA A 18 -16.25 41.90 -53.73
N VAL A 19 -15.48 41.47 -54.74
CA VAL A 19 -15.97 41.23 -56.11
C VAL A 19 -15.20 40.04 -56.69
N VAL A 20 -15.98 39.10 -57.23
CA VAL A 20 -15.63 37.85 -57.91
C VAL A 20 -15.23 38.13 -59.36
N ALA A 21 -14.19 37.47 -59.89
CA ALA A 21 -14.17 36.94 -61.26
C ALA A 21 -12.97 35.99 -61.49
N VAL A 22 -13.24 34.95 -62.27
CA VAL A 22 -12.48 33.72 -62.53
C VAL A 22 -11.41 33.93 -63.62
N ALA A 23 -10.24 33.29 -63.51
CA ALA A 23 -9.72 32.28 -64.46
C ALA A 23 -8.19 32.09 -64.45
N ALA A 24 -7.81 30.81 -64.60
CA ALA A 24 -6.60 30.28 -65.24
C ALA A 24 -5.28 30.16 -64.43
N ALA A 25 -5.16 28.98 -63.81
CA ALA A 25 -4.07 28.00 -63.93
C ALA A 25 -2.60 28.44 -63.81
N MET A 26 -1.88 27.88 -62.83
CA MET A 26 -0.67 27.06 -63.06
C MET A 26 -0.35 26.21 -61.81
N ALA A 27 0.14 25.01 -62.09
CA ALA A 27 0.21 23.87 -61.19
C ALA A 27 1.21 24.02 -60.04
N VAL A 28 0.80 23.58 -58.85
CA VAL A 28 1.70 23.10 -57.79
C VAL A 28 1.15 21.75 -57.34
N GLY A 29 1.96 20.71 -57.50
CA GLY A 29 1.59 19.34 -57.17
C GLY A 29 1.23 19.20 -55.70
N VAL A 30 -0.05 18.93 -55.44
CA VAL A 30 -0.50 18.41 -54.16
C VAL A 30 -0.23 16.91 -54.21
N THR A 31 0.79 16.45 -53.50
CA THR A 31 0.88 15.05 -53.08
C THR A 31 -0.31 14.80 -52.16
N GLN A 32 -1.42 14.30 -52.72
CA GLN A 32 -2.42 13.64 -51.91
C GLN A 32 -1.71 12.44 -51.27
N ALA A 33 -1.45 12.54 -49.97
CA ALA A 33 -1.16 11.37 -49.17
C ALA A 33 -2.40 10.46 -49.28
N VAL A 34 -2.31 9.47 -50.16
CA VAL A 34 -3.28 8.38 -50.21
C VAL A 34 -3.16 7.72 -48.85
N ALA A 35 -4.15 7.93 -47.98
CA ALA A 35 -4.22 7.21 -46.72
C ALA A 35 -4.18 5.72 -47.08
N ALA A 36 -3.17 5.02 -46.58
CA ALA A 36 -3.13 3.56 -46.68
C ALA A 36 -4.47 3.04 -46.13
N PRO A 37 -5.11 2.06 -46.79
CA PRO A 37 -6.35 1.49 -46.26
C PRO A 37 -6.04 1.01 -44.84
N ALA A 38 -6.75 1.56 -43.86
CA ALA A 38 -6.65 1.10 -42.48
C ALA A 38 -6.84 -0.42 -42.50
N SER A 39 -5.87 -1.15 -41.97
CA SER A 39 -6.01 -2.59 -41.77
C SER A 39 -7.33 -2.81 -41.03
N PRO A 40 -8.25 -3.68 -41.50
CA PRO A 40 -9.52 -3.89 -40.83
C PRO A 40 -9.23 -4.27 -39.37
N GLN A 41 -9.68 -3.43 -38.43
CA GLN A 41 -9.59 -3.74 -37.01
C GLN A 41 -10.44 -4.98 -36.76
N ALA A 42 -9.78 -6.10 -36.44
CA ALA A 42 -10.46 -7.35 -36.15
C ALA A 42 -11.40 -7.15 -34.94
N GLN A 43 -12.71 -7.24 -35.19
CA GLN A 43 -13.71 -7.26 -34.12
C GLN A 43 -13.78 -8.69 -33.54
N PRO A 44 -13.76 -8.86 -32.21
CA PRO A 44 -13.83 -10.18 -31.61
C PRO A 44 -15.17 -10.85 -31.95
N MET A 45 -15.13 -12.13 -32.33
CA MET A 45 -16.35 -12.94 -32.49
C MET A 45 -17.06 -13.03 -31.15
N THR A 46 -18.20 -12.35 -31.01
CA THR A 46 -18.93 -12.21 -29.74
C THR A 46 -19.36 -13.54 -29.13
N ALA A 47 -19.47 -14.59 -29.95
CA ALA A 47 -19.82 -15.95 -29.55
C ALA A 47 -18.66 -16.69 -28.82
N ALA A 48 -17.39 -16.35 -29.14
CA ALA A 48 -16.21 -16.95 -28.51
C ALA A 48 -15.76 -16.21 -27.23
N LEU A 49 -16.62 -15.33 -26.69
CA LEU A 49 -16.38 -14.66 -25.41
C LEU A 49 -16.95 -15.49 -24.26
N PRO A 50 -16.36 -15.42 -23.05
CA PRO A 50 -16.92 -16.04 -21.86
C PRO A 50 -18.38 -15.63 -21.62
N ALA A 51 -19.21 -16.61 -21.30
CA ALA A 51 -20.56 -16.40 -20.79
C ALA A 51 -20.50 -16.00 -19.32
N THR A 52 -21.43 -15.15 -18.89
CA THR A 52 -21.61 -14.82 -17.48
C THR A 52 -22.29 -16.01 -16.78
N LEU A 53 -21.57 -16.68 -15.90
CA LEU A 53 -22.09 -17.79 -15.10
C LEU A 53 -22.47 -17.30 -13.69
N THR A 54 -23.54 -17.86 -13.12
CA THR A 54 -23.80 -17.70 -11.69
C THR A 54 -22.78 -18.51 -10.88
N PRO A 55 -22.48 -18.14 -9.62
CA PRO A 55 -21.58 -18.92 -8.77
C PRO A 55 -21.97 -20.40 -8.65
N ALA A 56 -23.28 -20.69 -8.54
CA ALA A 56 -23.79 -22.05 -8.49
C ALA A 56 -23.56 -22.84 -9.79
N ALA A 57 -23.72 -22.19 -10.95
CA ALA A 57 -23.49 -22.81 -12.26
C ALA A 57 -21.99 -23.11 -12.48
N HIS A 58 -21.11 -22.18 -12.12
CA HIS A 58 -19.66 -22.40 -12.17
C HIS A 58 -19.24 -23.54 -11.24
N ALA A 59 -19.72 -23.56 -9.99
CA ALA A 59 -19.43 -24.64 -9.05
C ALA A 59 -19.92 -26.02 -9.54
N ALA A 60 -21.09 -26.08 -10.19
CA ALA A 60 -21.60 -27.32 -10.77
C ALA A 60 -20.73 -27.83 -11.93
N LEU A 61 -20.29 -26.94 -12.81
CA LEU A 61 -19.38 -27.28 -13.91
C LEU A 61 -18.02 -27.77 -13.38
N LEU A 62 -17.47 -27.09 -12.38
CA LEU A 62 -16.20 -27.51 -11.76
C LEU A 62 -16.32 -28.87 -11.06
N ARG A 63 -17.44 -29.14 -10.39
CA ARG A 63 -17.72 -30.45 -9.77
C ARG A 63 -17.81 -31.57 -10.82
N THR A 64 -18.47 -31.29 -11.95
CA THR A 64 -18.56 -32.24 -13.07
C THR A 64 -17.17 -32.53 -13.64
N ALA A 65 -16.39 -31.49 -13.93
CA ALA A 65 -15.00 -31.63 -14.36
C ALA A 65 -14.16 -32.46 -13.38
N ALA A 66 -14.32 -32.23 -12.07
CA ALA A 66 -13.61 -32.99 -11.04
C ALA A 66 -13.99 -34.49 -11.09
N GLN A 67 -15.28 -34.82 -11.26
CA GLN A 67 -15.76 -36.21 -11.39
C GLN A 67 -15.23 -36.88 -12.67
N ASP A 68 -15.14 -36.14 -13.76
CA ASP A 68 -14.69 -36.64 -15.06
C ASP A 68 -13.16 -36.70 -15.23
N SER A 69 -12.40 -36.21 -14.25
CA SER A 69 -10.93 -36.13 -14.28
C SER A 69 -10.25 -37.44 -14.70
N ALA A 70 -10.73 -38.58 -14.19
CA ALA A 70 -10.14 -39.89 -14.49
C ALA A 70 -10.44 -40.36 -15.93
N ALA A 71 -11.65 -40.10 -16.43
CA ALA A 71 -12.02 -40.41 -17.81
C ALA A 71 -11.25 -39.51 -18.78
N THR A 72 -11.13 -38.22 -18.44
CA THR A 72 -10.35 -37.24 -19.18
C THR A 72 -8.87 -37.63 -19.24
N ALA A 73 -8.28 -38.06 -18.13
CA ALA A 73 -6.88 -38.52 -18.12
C ALA A 73 -6.65 -39.71 -19.08
N ARG A 74 -7.60 -40.66 -19.14
CA ARG A 74 -7.56 -41.80 -20.08
C ARG A 74 -7.72 -41.36 -21.53
N SER A 75 -8.66 -40.47 -21.83
CA SER A 75 -8.89 -39.99 -23.21
C SER A 75 -7.71 -39.18 -23.75
N LEU A 76 -6.91 -38.59 -22.86
CA LEU A 76 -5.69 -37.86 -23.20
C LEU A 76 -4.42 -38.73 -23.23
N HIS A 77 -4.56 -40.03 -23.01
CA HIS A 77 -3.47 -41.00 -22.95
C HIS A 77 -2.36 -40.59 -21.96
N LEU A 78 -2.75 -40.06 -20.79
CA LEU A 78 -1.80 -39.75 -19.72
C LEU A 78 -1.28 -41.04 -19.07
N GLY A 79 -0.10 -40.99 -18.48
CA GLY A 79 0.50 -42.15 -17.81
C GLY A 79 -0.37 -42.69 -16.66
N SER A 80 -0.23 -43.97 -16.34
CA SER A 80 -1.00 -44.65 -15.28
C SER A 80 -0.80 -44.05 -13.88
N HIS A 81 0.32 -43.38 -13.66
CA HIS A 81 0.67 -42.68 -12.43
C HIS A 81 0.11 -41.26 -12.36
N GLU A 82 -0.42 -40.74 -13.47
CA GLU A 82 -0.87 -39.37 -13.57
C GLU A 82 -2.35 -39.23 -13.19
N ARG A 83 -2.68 -38.16 -12.45
CA ARG A 83 -4.06 -37.77 -12.16
C ARG A 83 -4.25 -36.30 -12.50
N LEU A 84 -5.48 -35.96 -12.86
CA LEU A 84 -5.91 -34.59 -13.11
C LEU A 84 -6.71 -34.07 -11.92
N ILE A 85 -6.49 -32.80 -11.58
CA ILE A 85 -7.24 -32.06 -10.57
C ILE A 85 -7.82 -30.84 -11.26
N ALA A 86 -9.15 -30.79 -11.42
CA ALA A 86 -9.82 -29.64 -12.01
C ALA A 86 -9.67 -28.42 -11.09
N THR A 87 -9.17 -27.31 -11.63
CA THR A 87 -8.96 -26.06 -10.85
C THR A 87 -9.91 -24.95 -11.23
N ASP A 88 -10.36 -24.91 -12.49
CA ASP A 88 -11.29 -23.89 -12.97
C ASP A 88 -12.01 -24.35 -14.24
N VAL A 89 -13.18 -23.75 -14.50
CA VAL A 89 -13.97 -23.95 -15.72
C VAL A 89 -14.49 -22.61 -16.24
N ILE A 90 -14.24 -22.34 -17.52
CA ILE A 90 -14.84 -21.22 -18.26
C ILE A 90 -15.77 -21.79 -19.32
N LYS A 91 -16.95 -21.20 -19.49
CA LYS A 91 -17.87 -21.52 -20.58
C LYS A 91 -18.06 -20.30 -21.47
N ASP A 92 -17.85 -20.47 -22.77
CA ASP A 92 -18.09 -19.43 -23.76
C ASP A 92 -19.57 -19.34 -24.15
N ARG A 93 -19.96 -18.22 -24.75
CA ARG A 93 -21.35 -17.96 -25.19
C ARG A 93 -21.79 -18.91 -26.29
N ASP A 94 -20.87 -19.42 -27.11
CA ASP A 94 -21.14 -20.46 -28.10
C ASP A 94 -21.32 -21.87 -27.48
N GLY A 95 -21.16 -21.99 -26.16
CA GLY A 95 -21.30 -23.23 -25.42
C GLY A 95 -20.01 -24.02 -25.24
N THR A 96 -18.88 -23.55 -25.78
CA THR A 96 -17.56 -24.18 -25.57
C THR A 96 -17.19 -24.15 -24.09
N VAL A 97 -16.69 -25.27 -23.57
CA VAL A 97 -16.23 -25.38 -22.18
C VAL A 97 -14.72 -25.54 -22.15
N HIS A 98 -14.05 -24.73 -21.35
CA HIS A 98 -12.62 -24.75 -21.10
C HIS A 98 -12.37 -25.18 -19.67
N THR A 99 -11.79 -26.36 -19.47
CA THR A 99 -11.48 -26.88 -18.13
C THR A 99 -9.98 -26.88 -17.91
N ARG A 100 -9.53 -26.19 -16.84
CA ARG A 100 -8.13 -26.15 -16.44
C ARG A 100 -7.85 -27.25 -15.42
N TYR A 101 -6.77 -27.99 -15.65
CA TYR A 101 -6.33 -29.07 -14.78
C TYR A 101 -4.89 -28.88 -14.32
N GLN A 102 -4.64 -29.09 -13.04
CA GLN A 102 -3.32 -29.45 -12.53
C GLN A 102 -3.11 -30.96 -12.64
N ARG A 103 -1.84 -31.39 -12.66
CA ARG A 103 -1.47 -32.82 -12.65
C ARG A 103 -0.78 -33.20 -11.36
N THR A 104 -0.98 -34.44 -10.95
CA THR A 104 -0.14 -35.13 -9.97
C THR A 104 0.44 -36.39 -10.58
N TYR A 105 1.64 -36.80 -10.15
CA TYR A 105 2.25 -38.10 -10.44
C TYR A 105 2.38 -38.89 -9.14
N ASP A 106 1.63 -39.98 -8.98
CA ASP A 106 1.50 -40.75 -7.72
C ASP A 106 1.26 -39.86 -6.49
N GLY A 107 0.38 -38.86 -6.63
CA GLY A 107 0.03 -37.90 -5.59
C GLY A 107 1.02 -36.74 -5.42
N VAL A 108 2.17 -36.74 -6.11
CA VAL A 108 3.13 -35.63 -6.11
C VAL A 108 2.72 -34.56 -7.12
N PRO A 109 2.57 -33.27 -6.73
CA PRO A 109 2.22 -32.19 -7.66
C PRO A 109 3.22 -32.03 -8.81
N VAL A 110 2.74 -31.76 -10.02
CA VAL A 110 3.59 -31.54 -11.21
C VAL A 110 3.61 -30.06 -11.57
N LEU A 111 4.75 -29.39 -11.37
CA LEU A 111 4.96 -28.00 -11.74
C LEU A 111 5.28 -27.88 -13.24
N GLY A 112 4.51 -27.06 -13.98
CA GLY A 112 4.62 -26.94 -15.44
C GLY A 112 4.04 -28.12 -16.21
N GLY A 113 3.25 -28.98 -15.55
CA GLY A 113 2.56 -30.09 -16.18
C GLY A 113 1.10 -29.80 -16.55
N ASP A 114 0.54 -28.67 -16.12
CA ASP A 114 -0.87 -28.33 -16.25
C ASP A 114 -1.37 -28.31 -17.71
N LEU A 115 -2.69 -28.44 -17.86
CA LEU A 115 -3.32 -28.47 -19.18
C LEU A 115 -4.72 -27.84 -19.14
N VAL A 116 -5.19 -27.44 -20.31
CA VAL A 116 -6.56 -26.96 -20.54
C VAL A 116 -7.22 -27.82 -21.59
N VAL A 117 -8.38 -28.39 -21.27
CA VAL A 117 -9.22 -29.15 -22.19
C VAL A 117 -10.31 -28.22 -22.72
N HIS A 118 -10.44 -28.13 -24.04
CA HIS A 118 -11.45 -27.31 -24.72
C HIS A 118 -12.45 -28.23 -25.42
N GLN A 119 -13.69 -28.23 -24.92
CA GLN A 119 -14.78 -29.04 -25.44
C GLN A 119 -15.82 -28.14 -26.12
N ARG A 120 -15.90 -28.21 -27.45
CA ARG A 120 -16.95 -27.53 -28.22
C ARG A 120 -18.24 -28.35 -28.22
N PRO A 121 -19.43 -27.72 -28.24
CA PRO A 121 -20.69 -28.43 -28.45
C PRO A 121 -20.67 -29.22 -29.76
N GLY A 122 -21.11 -30.49 -29.71
CA GLY A 122 -21.17 -31.36 -30.89
C GLY A 122 -19.82 -31.90 -31.38
N SER A 123 -18.68 -31.51 -30.78
CA SER A 123 -17.39 -32.09 -31.14
C SER A 123 -17.22 -33.49 -30.55
N ALA A 124 -16.85 -34.45 -31.39
CA ALA A 124 -16.59 -35.83 -30.98
C ALA A 124 -15.36 -35.98 -30.06
N ALA A 125 -14.40 -35.05 -30.16
CA ALA A 125 -13.20 -35.04 -29.32
C ALA A 125 -12.85 -33.61 -28.85
N PRO A 126 -12.32 -33.45 -27.63
CA PRO A 126 -11.82 -32.15 -27.16
C PRO A 126 -10.45 -31.82 -27.79
N SER A 127 -10.13 -30.54 -27.89
CA SER A 127 -8.74 -30.09 -28.11
C SER A 127 -8.07 -29.81 -26.76
N VAL A 128 -6.74 -29.91 -26.70
CA VAL A 128 -6.00 -29.75 -25.43
C VAL A 128 -4.77 -28.87 -25.60
N THR A 129 -4.64 -27.92 -24.70
CA THR A 129 -3.43 -27.12 -24.49
C THR A 129 -2.65 -27.73 -23.34
N LYS A 130 -1.38 -28.09 -23.55
CA LYS A 130 -0.50 -28.68 -22.51
C LYS A 130 0.67 -27.75 -22.22
N ALA A 131 0.95 -27.50 -20.95
CA ALA A 131 2.15 -26.76 -20.51
C ALA A 131 3.45 -27.53 -20.86
N SER A 132 3.40 -28.86 -20.79
CA SER A 132 4.49 -29.74 -21.21
C SER A 132 3.98 -30.91 -22.03
N ARG A 133 4.68 -31.19 -23.15
CA ARG A 133 4.44 -32.36 -24.01
C ARG A 133 5.25 -33.59 -23.58
N ALA A 134 6.19 -33.43 -22.64
CA ALA A 134 6.96 -34.55 -22.12
C ALA A 134 6.06 -35.53 -21.38
N ALA A 135 6.36 -36.82 -21.50
CA ALA A 135 5.77 -37.82 -20.61
C ALA A 135 6.26 -37.55 -19.18
N ILE A 136 5.33 -37.41 -18.24
CA ILE A 136 5.69 -37.22 -16.83
C ILE A 136 6.06 -38.60 -16.29
N ALA A 137 7.36 -38.85 -16.19
CA ALA A 137 7.92 -40.08 -15.66
C ALA A 137 9.23 -39.74 -14.95
N VAL A 138 9.43 -40.32 -13.78
CA VAL A 138 10.65 -40.18 -13.00
C VAL A 138 11.11 -41.54 -12.51
N ALA A 139 12.42 -41.77 -12.44
CA ALA A 139 12.98 -43.07 -12.07
C ALA A 139 12.65 -43.49 -10.63
N SER A 140 12.44 -42.52 -9.73
CA SER A 140 12.08 -42.75 -8.34
C SER A 140 11.41 -41.52 -7.73
N LEU A 141 10.51 -41.73 -6.77
CA LEU A 141 9.92 -40.69 -5.91
C LEU A 141 10.63 -40.58 -4.54
N THR A 142 11.70 -41.34 -4.36
CA THR A 142 12.58 -41.27 -3.19
C THR A 142 13.71 -40.27 -3.47
N PRO A 143 13.72 -39.12 -2.79
CA PRO A 143 14.74 -38.09 -3.00
C PRO A 143 16.09 -38.55 -2.41
N LYS A 144 17.20 -38.28 -3.12
CA LYS A 144 18.57 -38.49 -2.58
C LYS A 144 19.04 -37.31 -1.74
N VAL A 145 18.50 -36.12 -2.01
CA VAL A 145 18.71 -34.91 -1.23
C VAL A 145 17.55 -34.77 -0.24
N SER A 146 17.86 -34.61 1.04
CA SER A 146 16.82 -34.43 2.07
C SER A 146 16.10 -33.08 1.93
N ALA A 147 14.88 -33.00 2.47
CA ALA A 147 14.14 -31.74 2.53
C ALA A 147 14.94 -30.65 3.26
N ALA A 148 15.56 -30.96 4.41
CA ALA A 148 16.36 -30.01 5.18
C ALA A 148 17.56 -29.45 4.39
N THR A 149 18.20 -30.27 3.55
CA THR A 149 19.29 -29.80 2.67
C THR A 149 18.75 -28.86 1.59
N ALA A 150 17.59 -29.16 0.99
CA ALA A 150 16.93 -28.27 0.03
C ALA A 150 16.48 -26.95 0.69
N GLU A 151 15.98 -27.00 1.93
CA GLU A 151 15.61 -25.83 2.72
C GLU A 151 16.81 -24.93 3.01
N SER A 152 17.94 -25.52 3.43
CA SER A 152 19.19 -24.79 3.66
C SER A 152 19.70 -24.12 2.38
N ALA A 153 19.62 -24.81 1.23
CA ALA A 153 20.01 -24.25 -0.07
C ALA A 153 19.09 -23.12 -0.54
N ALA A 154 17.78 -23.23 -0.27
CA ALA A 154 16.80 -22.19 -0.56
C ALA A 154 17.01 -20.97 0.34
N LEU A 155 17.26 -21.16 1.65
CA LEU A 155 17.57 -20.07 2.57
C LEU A 155 18.84 -19.33 2.16
N LYS A 156 19.90 -20.04 1.76
CA LYS A 156 21.12 -19.42 1.21
C LYS A 156 20.83 -18.62 -0.07
N THR A 157 19.91 -19.09 -0.91
CA THR A 157 19.46 -18.35 -2.10
C THR A 157 18.68 -17.09 -1.71
N ALA A 158 17.86 -17.15 -0.65
CA ALA A 158 17.12 -16.01 -0.13
C ALA A 158 18.04 -14.96 0.52
N LEU A 159 19.03 -15.38 1.31
CA LEU A 159 20.03 -14.49 1.93
C LEU A 159 20.88 -13.70 0.92
N ALA A 160 20.99 -14.19 -0.32
CA ALA A 160 21.65 -13.44 -1.41
C ALA A 160 20.76 -12.35 -2.01
N LYS A 161 19.51 -12.23 -1.56
CA LYS A 161 18.47 -11.34 -2.11
C LYS A 161 17.78 -10.50 -1.05
N THR A 162 17.85 -10.90 0.22
CA THR A 162 17.31 -10.15 1.34
C THR A 162 17.99 -10.49 2.66
N ASP A 163 18.02 -9.51 3.56
CA ASP A 163 18.59 -9.61 4.91
C ASP A 163 17.64 -10.22 5.96
N LYS A 164 16.35 -10.43 5.64
CA LYS A 164 15.33 -10.88 6.62
C LYS A 164 14.51 -12.12 6.21
N PRO A 165 15.10 -13.21 5.68
CA PRO A 165 14.34 -14.43 5.41
C PRO A 165 13.86 -15.08 6.71
N ALA A 166 12.63 -15.60 6.72
CA ALA A 166 12.04 -16.26 7.88
C ALA A 166 11.23 -17.49 7.48
N GLY A 167 11.53 -18.62 8.10
CA GLY A 167 10.84 -19.89 7.86
C GLY A 167 11.14 -20.50 6.49
N THR A 168 11.12 -21.83 6.45
CA THR A 168 11.24 -22.59 5.21
C THR A 168 10.27 -23.75 5.26
N THR A 169 9.57 -24.00 4.15
CA THR A 169 8.72 -25.19 4.02
C THR A 169 9.01 -25.86 2.69
N ALA A 170 9.54 -27.09 2.71
CA ALA A 170 9.76 -27.88 1.51
C ALA A 170 8.65 -28.91 1.27
N ARG A 171 8.25 -29.04 0.00
CA ARG A 171 7.37 -30.13 -0.47
C ARG A 171 7.94 -30.82 -1.69
N LYS A 172 7.65 -32.12 -1.85
CA LYS A 172 8.01 -32.85 -3.07
C LYS A 172 7.15 -32.38 -4.23
N VAL A 173 7.77 -32.18 -5.39
CA VAL A 173 7.12 -31.86 -6.65
C VAL A 173 7.80 -32.62 -7.80
N ILE A 174 7.11 -32.78 -8.93
CA ILE A 174 7.75 -33.10 -10.21
C ILE A 174 7.93 -31.81 -10.98
N TRP A 175 9.17 -31.46 -11.32
CA TRP A 175 9.45 -30.32 -12.17
C TRP A 175 9.37 -30.73 -13.63
N ALA A 176 8.37 -30.22 -14.37
CA ALA A 176 8.13 -30.52 -15.78
C ALA A 176 8.08 -29.27 -16.68
N ALA A 177 8.30 -28.08 -16.11
CA ALA A 177 8.26 -26.81 -16.83
C ALA A 177 9.39 -26.64 -17.86
N LYS A 178 10.54 -27.27 -17.67
CA LYS A 178 11.66 -27.24 -18.63
C LYS A 178 12.48 -28.52 -18.59
N GLY A 179 12.80 -29.06 -19.76
CA GLY A 179 13.61 -30.26 -19.92
C GLY A 179 12.85 -31.54 -19.58
N THR A 180 13.60 -32.62 -19.32
CA THR A 180 13.03 -33.90 -18.88
C THR A 180 12.46 -33.76 -17.48
N PRO A 181 11.23 -34.25 -17.20
CA PRO A 181 10.66 -34.22 -15.86
C PRO A 181 11.55 -34.90 -14.82
N VAL A 182 11.72 -34.24 -13.67
CA VAL A 182 12.54 -34.75 -12.55
C VAL A 182 11.82 -34.57 -11.22
N LEU A 183 12.13 -35.46 -10.26
CA LEU A 183 11.73 -35.26 -8.87
C LEU A 183 12.50 -34.05 -8.30
N ALA A 184 11.79 -33.15 -7.64
CA ALA A 184 12.35 -31.94 -7.07
C ALA A 184 11.71 -31.62 -5.70
N TRP A 185 12.37 -30.75 -4.96
CA TRP A 185 11.83 -30.03 -3.81
C TRP A 185 11.42 -28.64 -4.26
N GLU A 186 10.19 -28.23 -3.97
CA GLU A 186 9.84 -26.81 -3.95
C GLU A 186 9.91 -26.34 -2.50
N THR A 187 10.85 -25.45 -2.22
CA THR A 187 10.97 -24.78 -0.92
C THR A 187 10.43 -23.37 -1.04
N VAL A 188 9.52 -23.00 -0.14
CA VAL A 188 9.10 -21.61 0.05
C VAL A 188 9.87 -21.01 1.21
N VAL A 189 10.59 -19.92 0.96
CA VAL A 189 11.27 -19.12 1.98
C VAL A 189 10.45 -17.87 2.24
N GLY A 190 9.98 -17.70 3.48
CA GLY A 190 9.21 -16.54 3.90
C GLY A 190 10.09 -15.39 4.37
N GLY A 191 9.52 -14.51 5.20
CA GLY A 191 10.20 -13.37 5.81
C GLY A 191 9.85 -12.06 5.14
N PHE A 192 10.79 -11.13 5.16
CA PHE A 192 10.63 -9.81 4.56
C PHE A 192 11.78 -9.56 3.59
N GLN A 193 11.51 -8.80 2.53
CA GLN A 193 12.49 -8.17 1.66
C GLN A 193 13.12 -6.99 2.41
N ASP A 194 14.18 -6.41 1.86
CA ASP A 194 14.94 -5.35 2.55
C ASP A 194 14.11 -4.09 2.80
N ASP A 195 13.08 -3.88 1.97
CA ASP A 195 12.08 -2.82 2.06
C ASP A 195 10.88 -3.14 2.96
N GLY A 196 10.91 -4.27 3.69
CA GLY A 196 9.81 -4.68 4.56
C GLY A 196 8.66 -5.41 3.85
N THR A 197 8.73 -5.64 2.54
CA THR A 197 7.72 -6.42 1.80
C THR A 197 7.75 -7.88 2.24
N PRO A 198 6.61 -8.54 2.52
CA PRO A 198 6.59 -9.99 2.71
C PRO A 198 7.26 -10.74 1.54
N SER A 199 8.17 -11.64 1.84
CA SER A 199 8.83 -12.50 0.84
C SER A 199 8.12 -13.84 0.79
N ALA A 200 7.96 -14.39 -0.41
CA ALA A 200 7.57 -15.78 -0.63
C ALA A 200 8.44 -16.35 -1.75
N LEU A 201 9.74 -16.52 -1.47
CA LEU A 201 10.66 -17.00 -2.49
C LEU A 201 10.50 -18.50 -2.67
N HIS A 202 9.97 -18.91 -3.82
CA HIS A 202 9.92 -20.31 -4.23
C HIS A 202 11.25 -20.70 -4.88
N VAL A 203 11.90 -21.73 -4.37
CA VAL A 203 13.12 -22.31 -4.94
C VAL A 203 12.85 -23.78 -5.27
N VAL A 204 12.97 -24.14 -6.54
CA VAL A 204 12.83 -25.52 -7.01
C VAL A 204 14.22 -26.13 -7.13
N THR A 205 14.48 -27.20 -6.38
CA THR A 205 15.77 -27.87 -6.28
C THR A 205 15.62 -29.33 -6.72
N ASP A 206 16.49 -29.79 -7.62
CA ASP A 206 16.53 -31.18 -8.06
C ASP A 206 16.77 -32.11 -6.87
N ALA A 207 15.86 -33.06 -6.64
CA ALA A 207 15.87 -33.88 -5.44
C ALA A 207 16.90 -35.02 -5.49
N ASN A 208 17.60 -35.20 -6.61
CA ASN A 208 18.67 -36.19 -6.77
C ASN A 208 20.06 -35.58 -6.67
N THR A 209 20.22 -34.35 -7.18
CA THR A 209 21.53 -33.70 -7.33
C THR A 209 21.71 -32.49 -6.42
N GLY A 210 20.63 -31.92 -5.89
CA GLY A 210 20.66 -30.70 -5.08
C GLY A 210 20.83 -29.42 -5.92
N ARG A 211 20.84 -29.52 -7.25
CA ARG A 211 20.98 -28.38 -8.14
C ARG A 211 19.68 -27.58 -8.19
N LYS A 212 19.76 -26.26 -8.03
CA LYS A 212 18.63 -25.35 -8.26
C LYS A 212 18.18 -25.42 -9.73
N LEU A 213 16.92 -25.78 -9.94
CA LEU A 213 16.28 -25.89 -11.25
C LEU A 213 15.59 -24.57 -11.63
N PHE A 214 14.96 -23.92 -10.66
CA PHE A 214 14.20 -22.69 -10.88
C PHE A 214 14.03 -21.92 -9.57
N GLN A 215 13.71 -20.63 -9.67
CA GLN A 215 13.22 -19.86 -8.54
C GLN A 215 12.31 -18.73 -9.03
N TYR A 216 11.36 -18.31 -8.20
CA TYR A 216 10.53 -17.13 -8.45
C TYR A 216 10.04 -16.53 -7.12
N GLN A 217 9.78 -15.22 -7.11
CA GLN A 217 9.10 -14.59 -5.98
C GLN A 217 7.58 -14.76 -6.14
N GLY A 218 6.93 -15.32 -5.13
CA GLY A 218 5.48 -15.52 -5.10
C GLY A 218 4.70 -14.24 -4.76
N ILE A 219 5.39 -13.23 -4.22
CA ILE A 219 4.86 -11.88 -4.01
C ILE A 219 5.40 -10.98 -5.13
N GLU A 220 4.54 -10.62 -6.09
CA GLU A 220 4.82 -9.60 -7.11
C GLU A 220 4.40 -8.23 -6.54
N THR A 221 5.32 -7.28 -6.45
CA THR A 221 5.04 -5.89 -6.07
C THR A 221 5.39 -4.93 -7.19
N GLY A 222 4.61 -3.87 -7.29
CA GLY A 222 4.92 -2.75 -8.17
C GLY A 222 6.01 -1.87 -7.59
N THR A 223 6.72 -1.18 -8.46
CA THR A 223 7.64 -0.10 -8.06
C THR A 223 6.94 1.23 -8.26
N GLY A 224 6.90 2.07 -7.23
CA GLY A 224 6.40 3.43 -7.29
C GLY A 224 7.51 4.46 -7.16
N THR A 225 7.38 5.62 -7.81
CA THR A 225 8.18 6.81 -7.50
C THR A 225 7.23 7.93 -7.10
N GLY A 226 7.14 8.17 -5.79
CA GLY A 226 6.36 9.23 -5.17
C GLY A 226 7.11 10.57 -5.14
N GLN A 227 6.41 11.65 -4.82
CA GLN A 227 6.95 12.99 -4.69
C GLN A 227 7.77 13.12 -3.41
N TYR A 228 7.26 12.52 -2.33
CA TYR A 228 7.83 12.64 -0.98
C TYR A 228 8.64 11.41 -0.59
N ASN A 229 8.14 10.23 -0.95
CA ASN A 229 8.73 8.97 -0.52
C ASN A 229 9.87 8.47 -1.44
N GLY A 230 10.12 9.17 -2.55
CA GLY A 230 11.08 8.71 -3.55
C GLY A 230 10.66 7.39 -4.21
N LYS A 231 11.63 6.54 -4.53
CA LYS A 231 11.38 5.22 -5.14
C LYS A 231 11.08 4.19 -4.06
N VAL A 232 9.88 3.61 -4.10
CA VAL A 232 9.36 2.66 -3.11
C VAL A 232 8.77 1.42 -3.79
N THR A 233 8.62 0.36 -3.01
CA THR A 233 7.86 -0.83 -3.39
C THR A 233 6.42 -0.70 -2.89
N ILE A 234 5.45 -1.01 -3.73
CA ILE A 234 4.03 -0.89 -3.41
C ILE A 234 3.25 -2.15 -3.80
N GLY A 235 2.24 -2.49 -3.01
CA GLY A 235 1.29 -3.54 -3.33
C GLY A 235 0.48 -3.22 -4.59
N THR A 236 0.45 -4.13 -5.56
CA THR A 236 -0.35 -3.97 -6.79
C THR A 236 -1.03 -5.28 -7.13
N THR A 237 -2.06 -5.19 -7.97
CA THR A 237 -2.77 -6.38 -8.47
C THR A 237 -2.67 -6.43 -9.98
N LYS A 238 -2.18 -7.56 -10.49
CA LYS A 238 -2.16 -7.85 -11.92
C LYS A 238 -3.57 -8.16 -12.43
N THR A 239 -3.89 -7.62 -13.58
CA THR A 239 -5.16 -7.81 -14.30
C THR A 239 -4.87 -8.26 -15.74
N SER A 240 -5.91 -8.61 -16.51
CA SER A 240 -5.74 -8.96 -17.93
C SER A 240 -5.28 -7.79 -18.81
N LYS A 241 -5.35 -6.54 -18.33
CA LYS A 241 -5.04 -5.31 -19.07
C LYS A 241 -3.82 -4.55 -18.54
N GLY A 242 -3.10 -5.12 -17.56
CA GLY A 242 -2.00 -4.45 -16.87
C GLY A 242 -2.12 -4.65 -15.37
N TYR A 243 -1.96 -3.58 -14.59
CA TYR A 243 -1.89 -3.57 -13.14
C TYR A 243 -2.83 -2.50 -12.58
N THR A 244 -3.30 -2.69 -11.35
CA THR A 244 -4.05 -1.71 -10.56
C THR A 244 -3.33 -1.40 -9.26
N LEU A 245 -3.45 -0.17 -8.75
CA LEU A 245 -3.06 0.17 -7.37
C LEU A 245 -4.07 -0.44 -6.39
N THR A 246 -3.96 -1.75 -6.21
CA THR A 246 -4.75 -2.56 -5.31
C THR A 246 -3.79 -3.48 -4.56
N ASP A 247 -3.67 -3.28 -3.26
CA ASP A 247 -2.83 -4.10 -2.39
C ASP A 247 -3.65 -5.25 -1.82
N GLY A 248 -3.54 -6.43 -2.45
CA GLY A 248 -4.20 -7.64 -1.98
C GLY A 248 -3.62 -8.21 -0.68
N SER A 249 -2.40 -7.82 -0.29
CA SER A 249 -1.72 -8.32 0.91
C SER A 249 -2.14 -7.59 2.19
N ARG A 250 -2.72 -6.38 2.05
CA ARG A 250 -3.15 -5.51 3.16
C ARG A 250 -4.63 -5.18 3.03
N GLY A 251 -5.47 -6.21 3.19
CA GLY A 251 -6.92 -6.05 3.26
C GLY A 251 -7.60 -5.56 1.98
N GLY A 252 -6.89 -5.53 0.84
CA GLY A 252 -7.42 -5.07 -0.44
C GLY A 252 -7.46 -3.54 -0.60
N HIS A 253 -6.52 -2.81 0.03
CA HIS A 253 -6.45 -1.35 -0.08
C HIS A 253 -6.39 -0.90 -1.54
N LYS A 254 -7.08 0.19 -1.88
CA LYS A 254 -7.16 0.73 -3.25
C LYS A 254 -6.86 2.22 -3.25
N THR A 255 -6.21 2.70 -4.30
CA THR A 255 -5.97 4.14 -4.50
C THR A 255 -6.64 4.65 -5.78
N TYR A 256 -7.43 5.71 -5.63
CA TYR A 256 -8.25 6.28 -6.70
C TYR A 256 -7.84 7.72 -7.02
N ASP A 257 -7.95 8.09 -8.30
CA ASP A 257 -7.84 9.44 -8.81
C ASP A 257 -9.23 10.10 -8.89
N LEU A 258 -9.46 11.16 -8.13
CA LEU A 258 -10.71 11.92 -8.19
C LEU A 258 -10.79 12.89 -9.36
N LYS A 259 -9.69 13.18 -10.07
CA LYS A 259 -9.68 14.11 -11.22
C LYS A 259 -10.25 15.49 -10.87
N GLN A 260 -9.83 16.03 -9.72
CA GLN A 260 -10.31 17.28 -9.12
C GLN A 260 -11.80 17.30 -8.75
N ARG A 261 -12.48 16.16 -8.74
CA ARG A 261 -13.86 16.08 -8.23
C ARG A 261 -13.86 16.13 -6.70
N THR A 262 -15.00 16.50 -6.13
CA THR A 262 -15.24 16.57 -4.68
C THR A 262 -16.19 15.49 -4.17
N SER A 263 -16.54 14.50 -5.00
CA SER A 263 -17.49 13.45 -4.62
C SER A 263 -17.27 12.15 -5.39
N GLY A 264 -17.75 11.06 -4.80
CA GLY A 264 -17.59 9.69 -5.29
C GLY A 264 -16.26 9.06 -4.88
N THR A 265 -16.05 7.82 -5.33
CA THR A 265 -14.83 7.06 -5.05
C THR A 265 -13.66 7.49 -5.94
N GLY A 266 -13.93 7.90 -7.19
CA GLY A 266 -12.90 8.22 -8.18
C GLY A 266 -12.61 7.08 -9.14
N THR A 267 -11.56 7.24 -9.96
CA THR A 267 -11.11 6.22 -10.92
C THR A 267 -9.94 5.46 -10.33
N LEU A 268 -10.02 4.13 -10.24
CA LEU A 268 -8.91 3.31 -9.75
C LEU A 268 -7.68 3.52 -10.64
N PHE A 269 -6.51 3.76 -10.06
CA PHE A 269 -5.29 3.87 -10.85
C PHE A 269 -4.96 2.53 -11.52
N THR A 270 -4.75 2.60 -12.85
CA THR A 270 -4.35 1.47 -13.69
C THR A 270 -3.07 1.81 -14.45
N ASN A 271 -2.25 0.82 -14.76
CA ASN A 271 -1.05 0.98 -15.58
C ASN A 271 -0.78 -0.29 -16.40
N SER A 272 -0.25 -0.17 -17.62
CA SER A 272 0.14 -1.34 -18.43
C SER A 272 1.38 -2.06 -17.88
N THR A 273 2.22 -1.33 -17.14
CA THR A 273 3.43 -1.84 -16.47
C THR A 273 3.30 -1.69 -14.97
N ASP A 274 4.02 -2.50 -14.20
CA ASP A 274 4.02 -2.42 -12.74
C ASP A 274 5.04 -1.40 -12.20
N THR A 275 5.07 -0.23 -12.84
CA THR A 275 5.92 0.91 -12.48
C THR A 275 5.06 2.15 -12.47
N TRP A 276 5.03 2.86 -11.35
CA TRP A 276 4.01 3.87 -11.05
C TRP A 276 4.64 5.20 -10.67
N GLY A 277 4.06 6.30 -11.12
CA GLY A 277 4.57 7.64 -10.80
C GLY A 277 5.96 7.92 -11.38
N ASN A 278 6.40 9.16 -11.24
CA ASN A 278 7.74 9.57 -11.68
C ASN A 278 8.39 10.61 -10.74
N GLY A 279 7.84 10.79 -9.53
CA GLY A 279 8.27 11.80 -8.56
C GLY A 279 7.87 13.23 -8.91
N SER A 280 7.21 13.47 -10.05
CA SER A 280 6.71 14.79 -10.44
C SER A 280 5.20 14.86 -10.28
N ASN A 281 4.71 15.97 -9.75
CA ASN A 281 3.29 16.29 -9.65
C ASN A 281 2.58 16.42 -11.01
N SER A 282 3.34 16.59 -12.11
CA SER A 282 2.78 16.50 -13.47
C SER A 282 2.23 15.11 -13.82
N ASN A 283 2.69 14.07 -13.12
CA ASN A 283 2.14 12.73 -13.20
C ASN A 283 1.26 12.45 -11.98
N ARG A 284 -0.05 12.29 -12.22
CA ARG A 284 -1.05 12.03 -11.18
C ARG A 284 -0.80 10.75 -10.37
N GLN A 285 -0.16 9.75 -11.00
CA GLN A 285 0.23 8.54 -10.27
C GLN A 285 1.25 8.83 -9.16
N THR A 286 2.00 9.93 -9.22
CA THR A 286 2.98 10.29 -8.20
C THR A 286 2.31 10.48 -6.83
N ALA A 287 1.25 11.29 -6.74
CA ALA A 287 0.45 11.42 -5.50
C ALA A 287 -0.26 10.10 -5.14
N GLY A 288 -0.71 9.36 -6.16
CA GLY A 288 -1.28 8.03 -5.99
C GLY A 288 -0.31 7.04 -5.33
N VAL A 289 0.97 7.07 -5.71
CA VAL A 289 2.03 6.24 -5.11
C VAL A 289 2.25 6.63 -3.66
N ASP A 290 2.40 7.91 -3.36
CA ASP A 290 2.62 8.38 -1.99
C ASP A 290 1.46 8.00 -1.07
N ALA A 291 0.20 8.23 -1.48
CA ALA A 291 -0.97 7.84 -0.70
C ALA A 291 -1.11 6.31 -0.54
N HIS A 292 -0.72 5.52 -1.55
CA HIS A 292 -0.76 4.06 -1.48
C HIS A 292 0.33 3.51 -0.56
N TYR A 293 1.55 4.06 -0.65
CA TYR A 293 2.67 3.72 0.22
C TYR A 293 2.40 4.14 1.67
N GLY A 294 1.86 5.33 1.91
CA GLY A 294 1.49 5.77 3.25
C GLY A 294 0.45 4.85 3.91
N ALA A 295 -0.57 4.41 3.17
CA ALA A 295 -1.52 3.41 3.66
C ALA A 295 -0.87 2.03 3.93
N GLN A 296 0.10 1.64 3.09
CA GLN A 296 0.88 0.41 3.25
C GLN A 296 1.68 0.41 4.56
N GLU A 297 2.49 1.44 4.77
CA GLU A 297 3.34 1.55 5.95
C GLU A 297 2.51 1.72 7.22
N THR A 298 1.40 2.46 7.16
CA THR A 298 0.51 2.62 8.31
C THR A 298 -0.15 1.30 8.71
N TRP A 299 -0.63 0.52 7.73
CA TRP A 299 -1.16 -0.80 8.00
C TRP A 299 -0.12 -1.71 8.67
N ASP A 300 1.11 -1.74 8.14
CA ASP A 300 2.17 -2.59 8.67
C ASP A 300 2.65 -2.14 10.05
N TYR A 301 2.72 -0.84 10.30
CA TYR A 301 2.98 -0.27 11.62
C TYR A 301 1.97 -0.78 12.64
N TYR A 302 0.66 -0.57 12.41
CA TYR A 302 -0.38 -1.02 13.33
C TYR A 302 -0.38 -2.53 13.53
N LYS A 303 -0.13 -3.30 12.47
CA LYS A 303 -0.07 -4.77 12.55
C LYS A 303 1.15 -5.26 13.33
N ASN A 304 2.33 -4.75 13.03
CA ASN A 304 3.59 -5.29 13.55
C ASN A 304 3.94 -4.73 14.93
N VAL A 305 3.56 -3.48 15.23
CA VAL A 305 3.85 -2.83 16.51
C VAL A 305 2.74 -3.10 17.52
N HIS A 306 1.48 -3.06 17.09
CA HIS A 306 0.31 -3.12 17.98
C HIS A 306 -0.57 -4.36 17.81
N GLY A 307 -0.25 -5.25 16.86
CA GLY A 307 -1.05 -6.45 16.59
C GLY A 307 -2.41 -6.17 15.92
N ARG A 308 -2.66 -4.94 15.45
CA ARG A 308 -3.95 -4.53 14.85
C ARG A 308 -3.93 -4.73 13.34
N THR A 309 -4.76 -5.65 12.84
CA THR A 309 -4.88 -5.89 11.39
C THR A 309 -6.02 -5.07 10.80
N GLY A 310 -5.68 -3.95 10.16
CA GLY A 310 -6.64 -2.99 9.58
C GLY A 310 -7.25 -2.04 10.61
N ILE A 311 -7.94 -1.00 10.12
CA ILE A 311 -8.43 0.11 10.96
C ILE A 311 -9.40 -0.38 12.04
N ARG A 312 -10.25 -1.37 11.77
CA ARG A 312 -11.18 -1.96 12.75
C ARG A 312 -10.64 -3.23 13.43
N GLY A 313 -9.44 -3.69 13.08
CA GLY A 313 -8.91 -4.98 13.53
C GLY A 313 -9.57 -6.19 12.85
N ASP A 314 -10.36 -5.99 11.80
CA ASP A 314 -11.14 -7.00 11.08
C ASP A 314 -10.43 -7.52 9.81
N GLY A 315 -9.22 -7.04 9.51
CA GLY A 315 -8.49 -7.40 8.30
C GLY A 315 -9.00 -6.74 7.02
N VAL A 316 -9.90 -5.75 7.12
CA VAL A 316 -10.41 -4.99 5.98
C VAL A 316 -9.69 -3.64 5.85
N ALA A 317 -9.28 -3.30 4.63
CA ALA A 317 -8.65 -2.02 4.35
C ALA A 317 -9.65 -0.89 4.05
N ALA A 318 -9.28 0.32 4.45
CA ALA A 318 -9.80 1.54 3.84
C ALA A 318 -9.31 1.70 2.41
N TYR A 319 -9.72 2.77 1.73
CA TYR A 319 -9.14 3.17 0.45
C TYR A 319 -8.69 4.64 0.47
N SER A 320 -7.80 5.00 -0.45
CA SER A 320 -7.27 6.35 -0.61
C SER A 320 -7.85 7.03 -1.84
N ARG A 321 -8.20 8.31 -1.73
CA ARG A 321 -8.61 9.18 -2.84
C ARG A 321 -7.62 10.32 -2.97
N THR A 322 -6.93 10.42 -4.10
CA THR A 322 -6.05 11.56 -4.38
C THR A 322 -6.72 12.55 -5.32
N HIS A 323 -6.17 13.76 -5.37
CA HIS A 323 -6.61 14.82 -6.25
C HIS A 323 -8.05 15.27 -6.01
N TYR A 324 -8.40 15.43 -4.75
CA TYR A 324 -9.69 15.94 -4.31
C TYR A 324 -9.79 17.46 -4.54
N GLY A 325 -10.86 17.88 -5.19
CA GLY A 325 -11.14 19.31 -5.42
C GLY A 325 -10.09 20.01 -6.27
N ASN A 326 -10.11 21.34 -6.31
CA ASN A 326 -9.15 22.17 -7.05
C ASN A 326 -8.53 23.20 -6.12
N SER A 327 -7.20 23.22 -6.06
CA SER A 327 -6.40 23.97 -5.08
C SER A 327 -6.87 23.72 -3.64
N TYR A 328 -7.28 22.48 -3.34
CA TYR A 328 -7.77 22.11 -2.02
C TYR A 328 -6.58 21.89 -1.08
N VAL A 329 -6.49 22.74 -0.06
CA VAL A 329 -5.37 22.78 0.89
C VAL A 329 -5.75 22.03 2.17
N ASN A 330 -6.17 20.78 2.01
CA ASN A 330 -6.41 19.89 3.15
C ASN A 330 -6.37 18.41 2.74
N ALA A 331 -6.19 17.54 3.73
CA ALA A 331 -6.45 16.11 3.68
C ALA A 331 -7.46 15.76 4.78
N PHE A 332 -8.14 14.62 4.66
CA PHE A 332 -9.11 14.19 5.68
C PHE A 332 -9.43 12.69 5.60
N TRP A 333 -9.72 12.12 6.77
CA TRP A 333 -10.47 10.89 6.95
C TRP A 333 -11.98 11.13 6.87
N ASP A 334 -12.72 10.18 6.31
CA ASP A 334 -14.18 10.20 6.26
C ASP A 334 -14.74 8.80 6.59
N ASP A 335 -15.40 8.71 7.75
CA ASP A 335 -16.04 7.47 8.23
C ASP A 335 -17.16 6.97 7.31
N SER A 336 -17.84 7.87 6.60
CA SER A 336 -18.99 7.52 5.76
C SER A 336 -18.58 6.69 4.55
N CYS A 337 -17.38 6.97 4.01
CA CYS A 337 -16.78 6.21 2.92
C CYS A 337 -15.72 5.20 3.41
N PHE A 338 -15.32 5.29 4.67
CA PHE A 338 -14.19 4.56 5.25
C PHE A 338 -12.90 4.76 4.43
N CYS A 339 -12.55 6.03 4.21
CA CYS A 339 -11.51 6.40 3.25
C CYS A 339 -10.72 7.66 3.61
N MET A 340 -9.43 7.67 3.26
CA MET A 340 -8.57 8.86 3.32
C MET A 340 -8.67 9.64 2.01
N THR A 341 -8.62 10.97 2.10
CA THR A 341 -8.81 11.86 0.95
C THR A 341 -7.83 13.01 0.97
N TYR A 342 -7.15 13.23 -0.16
CA TYR A 342 -6.03 14.16 -0.25
C TYR A 342 -6.27 15.20 -1.33
N GLY A 343 -6.18 16.48 -0.97
CA GLY A 343 -6.09 17.59 -1.91
C GLY A 343 -4.71 17.74 -2.53
N ASP A 344 -4.63 18.61 -3.55
CA ASP A 344 -3.38 18.89 -4.27
C ASP A 344 -2.62 20.13 -3.75
N GLY A 345 -3.09 20.73 -2.65
CA GLY A 345 -2.50 21.92 -2.04
C GLY A 345 -2.72 23.19 -2.85
N ALA A 346 -2.11 24.28 -2.40
CA ALA A 346 -2.24 25.57 -3.06
C ALA A 346 -1.75 25.48 -4.51
N ASN A 347 -2.54 25.98 -5.46
CA ASN A 347 -2.27 25.93 -6.90
C ASN A 347 -2.11 24.49 -7.47
N ASN A 348 -2.62 23.48 -6.76
CA ASN A 348 -2.39 22.06 -7.05
C ASN A 348 -0.91 21.69 -7.15
N ALA A 349 -0.03 22.38 -6.40
CA ALA A 349 1.42 22.23 -6.56
C ALA A 349 2.04 21.13 -5.69
N GLN A 350 1.41 20.83 -4.55
CA GLN A 350 1.96 19.96 -3.51
C GLN A 350 0.84 19.11 -2.92
N PRO A 351 0.58 17.92 -3.48
CA PRO A 351 -0.41 16.99 -2.94
C PRO A 351 -0.14 16.66 -1.49
N LEU A 352 -1.18 16.64 -0.66
CA LEU A 352 -1.04 16.45 0.79
C LEU A 352 -0.90 14.96 1.12
N THR A 353 0.06 14.28 0.51
CA THR A 353 0.25 12.81 0.58
C THR A 353 1.57 12.43 1.24
N ALA A 354 2.18 13.32 2.03
CA ALA A 354 3.37 12.96 2.82
C ALA A 354 3.06 11.80 3.79
N LEU A 355 4.10 11.11 4.23
CA LEU A 355 3.97 9.85 4.94
C LEU A 355 3.30 10.03 6.32
N ASP A 356 3.71 11.04 7.07
CA ASP A 356 3.08 11.44 8.33
C ASP A 356 1.61 11.84 8.12
N VAL A 357 1.28 12.59 7.08
CA VAL A 357 -0.09 12.99 6.73
C VAL A 357 -0.93 11.76 6.41
N ALA A 358 -0.43 10.83 5.60
CA ALA A 358 -1.16 9.59 5.31
C ALA A 358 -1.37 8.73 6.57
N GLY A 359 -0.37 8.66 7.44
CA GLY A 359 -0.47 8.00 8.74
C GLY A 359 -1.45 8.69 9.70
N HIS A 360 -1.48 10.02 9.69
CA HIS A 360 -2.41 10.86 10.44
C HIS A 360 -3.86 10.59 10.00
N GLU A 361 -4.15 10.68 8.69
CA GLU A 361 -5.50 10.43 8.19
C GLU A 361 -6.00 9.01 8.50
N MET A 362 -5.14 8.01 8.33
CA MET A 362 -5.53 6.63 8.64
C MET A 362 -5.71 6.40 10.15
N SER A 363 -5.03 7.18 10.99
CA SER A 363 -5.13 7.11 12.45
C SER A 363 -6.40 7.77 13.01
N HIS A 364 -6.99 8.76 12.33
CA HIS A 364 -8.36 9.18 12.62
C HIS A 364 -9.35 8.02 12.53
N GLY A 365 -9.20 7.17 11.51
CA GLY A 365 -10.01 5.96 11.38
C GLY A 365 -9.83 4.99 12.55
N VAL A 366 -8.60 4.85 13.07
CA VAL A 366 -8.32 4.02 14.25
C VAL A 366 -8.98 4.61 15.50
N THR A 367 -8.89 5.93 15.69
CA THR A 367 -9.60 6.64 16.76
C THR A 367 -11.11 6.41 16.67
N SER A 368 -11.70 6.60 15.48
CA SER A 368 -13.14 6.37 15.25
C SER A 368 -13.57 4.93 15.54
N ALA A 369 -12.75 3.95 15.16
CA ALA A 369 -13.01 2.53 15.41
C ALA A 369 -12.75 2.06 16.85
N THR A 370 -12.28 2.95 17.75
CA THR A 370 -11.89 2.60 19.12
C THR A 370 -12.47 3.57 20.15
N ALA A 371 -11.71 4.59 20.57
CA ALA A 371 -12.16 5.57 21.57
C ALA A 371 -13.34 6.41 21.08
N GLY A 372 -13.41 6.65 19.77
CA GLY A 372 -14.43 7.50 19.15
C GLY A 372 -14.39 8.94 19.66
N LEU A 373 -13.19 9.50 19.90
CA LEU A 373 -13.01 10.84 20.46
C LEU A 373 -13.80 11.89 19.66
N ASP A 374 -14.70 12.60 20.34
CA ASP A 374 -15.52 13.65 19.74
C ASP A 374 -14.62 14.76 19.21
N TYR A 375 -14.87 15.20 17.98
CA TYR A 375 -14.03 16.18 17.28
C TYR A 375 -14.34 17.63 17.69
N SER A 376 -14.37 17.88 19.00
CA SER A 376 -14.65 19.17 19.64
C SER A 376 -13.98 19.26 21.00
N ASP A 377 -13.80 20.46 21.52
CA ASP A 377 -13.22 20.70 22.85
C ASP A 377 -11.87 19.97 23.05
N GLU A 378 -11.60 19.49 24.27
CA GLU A 378 -10.37 18.76 24.58
C GLU A 378 -10.30 17.38 23.92
N SER A 379 -11.43 16.70 23.71
CA SER A 379 -11.46 15.40 23.03
C SER A 379 -11.06 15.54 21.56
N GLY A 380 -11.41 16.65 20.91
CA GLY A 380 -11.01 16.96 19.54
C GLY A 380 -9.52 17.21 19.43
N GLY A 381 -8.96 17.98 20.37
CA GLY A 381 -7.51 18.13 20.50
C GLY A 381 -6.77 16.80 20.70
N LEU A 382 -7.34 15.90 21.52
CA LEU A 382 -6.78 14.56 21.71
C LEU A 382 -6.94 13.67 20.46
N ASN A 383 -7.99 13.85 19.66
CA ASN A 383 -8.19 13.16 18.39
C ASN A 383 -7.09 13.58 17.39
N GLU A 384 -6.88 14.88 17.20
CA GLU A 384 -5.81 15.45 16.39
C GLU A 384 -4.41 15.00 16.85
N ALA A 385 -4.14 15.11 18.15
CA ALA A 385 -2.85 14.69 18.70
C ALA A 385 -2.62 13.18 18.53
N THR A 386 -3.66 12.36 18.64
CA THR A 386 -3.54 10.91 18.39
C THR A 386 -3.12 10.64 16.95
N SER A 387 -3.69 11.37 15.99
CA SER A 387 -3.33 11.24 14.58
C SER A 387 -1.90 11.73 14.31
N ASP A 388 -1.46 12.84 14.91
CA ASP A 388 -0.06 13.30 14.84
C ASP A 388 0.91 12.28 15.45
N ILE A 389 0.61 11.76 16.65
CA ILE A 389 1.42 10.76 17.35
C ILE A 389 1.66 9.53 16.48
N PHE A 390 0.61 8.99 15.87
CA PHE A 390 0.75 7.79 15.05
C PHE A 390 1.26 8.09 13.63
N GLY A 391 0.98 9.27 13.06
CA GLY A 391 1.60 9.74 11.82
C GLY A 391 3.12 9.81 11.95
N THR A 392 3.62 10.49 12.98
CA THR A 392 5.05 10.52 13.33
C THR A 392 5.61 9.11 13.58
N SER A 393 4.88 8.26 14.30
CA SER A 393 5.33 6.89 14.59
C SER A 393 5.45 6.04 13.32
N VAL A 394 4.56 6.26 12.34
CA VAL A 394 4.61 5.61 11.01
C VAL A 394 5.86 6.05 10.24
N GLU A 395 6.23 7.33 10.25
CA GLU A 395 7.48 7.76 9.59
C GLU A 395 8.71 7.12 10.22
N PHE A 396 8.78 7.08 11.56
CA PHE A 396 9.84 6.39 12.26
C PHE A 396 9.88 4.89 11.95
N TYR A 397 8.72 4.26 11.78
CA TYR A 397 8.60 2.84 11.45
C TYR A 397 9.04 2.54 10.02
N ALA A 398 8.58 3.33 9.05
CA ALA A 398 8.92 3.16 7.63
C ALA A 398 10.42 3.32 7.41
N ASN A 399 11.08 4.17 8.21
CA ASN A 399 12.52 4.42 8.14
C ASN A 399 12.98 4.73 6.71
N ASN A 400 12.15 5.47 5.98
CA ASN A 400 12.39 5.84 4.60
C ASN A 400 13.42 7.00 4.58
N PRO A 401 14.59 6.86 3.93
CA PRO A 401 15.56 7.94 3.86
C PRO A 401 15.06 9.23 3.21
N ALA A 402 14.01 9.15 2.36
CA ALA A 402 13.39 10.32 1.73
C ALA A 402 12.40 11.05 2.67
N ALA A 403 11.90 10.37 3.70
CA ALA A 403 11.01 10.89 4.74
C ALA A 403 11.49 10.38 6.11
N PRO A 404 12.65 10.86 6.59
CA PRO A 404 13.24 10.37 7.83
C PRO A 404 12.33 10.73 9.00
N GLY A 405 11.97 9.73 9.82
CA GLY A 405 11.11 9.92 10.98
C GLY A 405 11.62 11.03 11.89
N ASN A 406 10.71 11.94 12.22
CA ASN A 406 10.97 13.16 12.97
C ASN A 406 9.70 13.58 13.75
N TYR A 407 9.81 14.61 14.60
CA TYR A 407 8.71 15.12 15.44
C TYR A 407 8.10 16.43 14.93
N LEU A 408 8.19 16.66 13.62
CA LEU A 408 7.52 17.72 12.88
C LEU A 408 6.33 17.09 12.17
N ILE A 409 5.29 17.89 11.89
CA ILE A 409 4.12 17.44 11.15
C ILE A 409 3.97 18.30 9.91
N GLY A 410 3.78 17.67 8.76
CA GLY A 410 3.50 18.31 7.47
C GLY A 410 4.67 19.12 6.92
N GLU A 411 5.91 18.84 7.33
CA GLU A 411 7.10 19.57 6.88
C GLU A 411 7.39 19.37 5.39
N GLN A 412 7.01 18.22 4.83
CA GLN A 412 7.24 17.92 3.41
C GLN A 412 6.20 18.55 2.48
N ILE A 413 4.96 18.72 2.94
CA ILE A 413 3.87 19.27 2.12
C ILE A 413 3.93 20.79 1.95
N ASN A 414 4.74 21.47 2.78
CA ASN A 414 5.00 22.92 2.74
C ASN A 414 3.71 23.74 2.49
N ILE A 415 2.72 23.49 3.35
CA ILE A 415 1.38 24.07 3.27
C ILE A 415 1.41 25.60 3.45
N ASN A 416 2.35 26.11 4.25
CA ASN A 416 2.58 27.53 4.49
C ASN A 416 3.32 28.22 3.32
N GLY A 417 3.97 27.46 2.45
CA GLY A 417 4.74 27.96 1.30
C GLY A 417 6.11 28.55 1.64
N ASP A 418 6.51 28.53 2.92
CA ASP A 418 7.78 29.08 3.43
C ASP A 418 8.78 28.01 3.90
N GLY A 419 8.43 26.73 3.75
CA GLY A 419 9.25 25.58 4.14
C GLY A 419 9.13 25.21 5.62
N THR A 420 8.26 25.89 6.39
CA THR A 420 8.01 25.52 7.78
C THR A 420 7.06 24.33 7.91
N PRO A 421 7.26 23.45 8.91
CA PRO A 421 6.26 22.46 9.33
C PRO A 421 4.92 23.08 9.66
N LEU A 422 3.85 22.29 9.52
CA LEU A 422 2.52 22.66 9.96
C LEU A 422 2.40 22.68 11.49
N ARG A 423 2.98 21.68 12.17
CA ARG A 423 3.01 21.61 13.65
C ARG A 423 4.34 21.06 14.16
N TYR A 424 4.59 21.28 15.45
CA TYR A 424 5.79 20.85 16.16
C TYR A 424 5.39 20.07 17.41
N MET A 425 5.90 18.84 17.59
CA MET A 425 5.60 18.10 18.82
C MET A 425 6.52 18.49 19.98
N ASP A 426 7.74 18.99 19.75
CA ASP A 426 8.70 19.30 20.83
C ASP A 426 8.39 20.60 21.57
N LYS A 427 7.79 21.57 20.87
CA LYS A 427 7.31 22.86 21.38
C LYS A 427 6.22 23.39 20.45
N PRO A 428 4.94 23.00 20.68
CA PRO A 428 3.82 23.31 19.80
C PRO A 428 3.71 24.77 19.37
N SER A 429 3.95 25.72 20.27
CA SER A 429 3.83 27.15 20.01
C SER A 429 4.76 27.70 18.93
N LYS A 430 5.72 26.91 18.44
CA LYS A 430 6.56 27.26 17.27
C LYS A 430 5.74 27.49 16.00
N ASP A 431 4.55 26.91 15.88
CA ASP A 431 3.62 27.19 14.77
C ASP A 431 2.85 28.52 14.94
N GLY A 432 3.02 29.19 16.09
CA GLY A 432 2.40 30.47 16.42
C GLY A 432 0.98 30.41 16.99
N SER A 433 0.34 29.22 17.06
CA SER A 433 -1.07 29.08 17.47
C SER A 433 -1.31 27.96 18.48
N SER A 434 -0.58 26.86 18.41
CA SER A 434 -0.76 25.70 19.29
C SER A 434 -0.32 25.98 20.74
N ALA A 435 -1.04 25.37 21.68
CA ALA A 435 -0.70 25.48 23.10
C ALA A 435 0.45 24.53 23.47
N ASP A 436 1.52 25.04 24.09
CA ASP A 436 2.60 24.19 24.62
C ASP A 436 2.13 23.32 25.79
N TYR A 437 1.18 23.82 26.57
CA TYR A 437 0.78 23.25 27.86
C TYR A 437 -0.74 23.31 28.03
N TRP A 438 -1.27 22.35 28.78
CA TRP A 438 -2.66 22.36 29.19
C TRP A 438 -2.96 23.56 30.12
N TYR A 439 -4.13 24.15 29.90
CA TYR A 439 -4.80 25.11 30.76
C TYR A 439 -6.31 24.93 30.58
N SER A 440 -7.12 25.36 31.55
CA SER A 440 -8.57 25.09 31.61
C SER A 440 -9.40 25.64 30.44
N GLY A 441 -8.81 26.43 29.55
CA GLY A 441 -9.46 26.97 28.36
C GLY A 441 -8.91 26.42 27.05
N VAL A 442 -8.06 25.38 27.09
CA VAL A 442 -7.39 24.85 25.89
C VAL A 442 -8.39 24.24 24.90
N GLY A 443 -9.48 23.64 25.39
CA GLY A 443 -10.56 23.12 24.54
C GLY A 443 -11.33 24.21 23.76
N ASN A 444 -11.16 25.50 24.08
CA ASN A 444 -11.77 26.58 23.29
C ASN A 444 -10.96 26.93 22.04
N LEU A 445 -9.75 26.39 21.89
CA LEU A 445 -8.97 26.55 20.67
C LEU A 445 -9.54 25.65 19.57
N ASP A 446 -9.21 25.96 18.33
CA ASP A 446 -9.37 24.99 17.24
C ASP A 446 -8.67 23.68 17.61
N VAL A 447 -9.27 22.55 17.24
CA VAL A 447 -8.78 21.21 17.63
C VAL A 447 -7.32 20.98 17.21
N HIS A 448 -6.91 21.53 16.07
CA HIS A 448 -5.53 21.42 15.57
C HIS A 448 -4.51 22.17 16.43
N TYR A 449 -4.95 23.15 17.24
CA TYR A 449 -4.11 23.92 18.16
C TYR A 449 -4.23 23.43 19.62
N SER A 450 -5.42 22.94 20.00
CA SER A 450 -5.66 22.31 21.30
C SER A 450 -5.01 20.92 21.42
N SER A 451 -4.54 20.34 20.31
CA SER A 451 -3.74 19.11 20.25
C SER A 451 -2.31 19.29 20.76
N GLY A 452 -1.80 20.52 20.73
CA GLY A 452 -0.43 20.88 21.10
C GLY A 452 0.07 20.23 22.40
N PRO A 453 -0.67 20.32 23.53
CA PRO A 453 -0.20 19.72 24.78
C PRO A 453 -0.03 18.19 24.70
N ALA A 454 -0.91 17.46 24.02
CA ALA A 454 -0.78 16.01 23.85
C ALA A 454 0.37 15.63 22.90
N ASN A 455 0.61 16.42 21.85
CA ASN A 455 1.81 16.30 21.02
C ASN A 455 3.09 16.50 21.84
N HIS A 456 3.10 17.53 22.70
CA HIS A 456 4.20 17.83 23.61
C HIS A 456 4.43 16.75 24.66
N PHE A 457 3.34 16.20 25.21
CA PHE A 457 3.39 15.05 26.10
C PHE A 457 4.06 13.87 25.42
N PHE A 458 3.69 13.53 24.19
CA PHE A 458 4.26 12.39 23.48
C PHE A 458 5.75 12.58 23.17
N TYR A 459 6.16 13.78 22.73
CA TYR A 459 7.58 14.10 22.54
C TYR A 459 8.35 13.93 23.85
N LEU A 460 7.91 14.58 24.94
CA LEU A 460 8.59 14.53 26.24
C LEU A 460 8.64 13.10 26.79
N LEU A 461 7.57 12.32 26.60
CA LEU A 461 7.52 10.93 27.03
C LEU A 461 8.48 10.07 26.20
N SER A 462 8.61 10.34 24.91
CA SER A 462 9.49 9.57 24.01
C SER A 462 10.96 9.92 24.22
N GLU A 463 11.29 11.20 24.24
CA GLU A 463 12.66 11.70 24.08
C GLU A 463 13.24 12.36 25.32
N GLY A 464 12.40 12.79 26.26
CA GLY A 464 12.77 13.61 27.40
C GLY A 464 12.79 15.11 27.09
N SER A 465 12.92 15.91 28.13
CA SER A 465 13.00 17.39 28.05
C SER A 465 14.41 17.87 27.71
N GLY A 466 14.50 19.07 27.13
CA GLY A 466 15.75 19.76 26.80
C GLY A 466 16.24 19.48 25.38
N ALA A 467 17.49 19.89 25.13
CA ALA A 467 18.10 19.79 23.81
C ALA A 467 18.38 18.34 23.41
N LYS A 468 17.92 17.93 22.22
CA LYS A 468 18.16 16.61 21.64
C LYS A 468 18.24 16.67 20.12
N THR A 469 19.05 15.78 19.54
CA THR A 469 19.05 15.54 18.09
C THR A 469 18.51 14.14 17.82
N VAL A 470 17.50 14.03 16.96
CA VAL A 470 16.92 12.76 16.52
C VAL A 470 16.92 12.75 15.00
N ASN A 471 17.52 11.74 14.37
CA ASN A 471 17.62 11.59 12.91
C ASN A 471 18.11 12.84 12.16
N GLY A 472 18.97 13.66 12.80
CA GLY A 472 19.51 14.89 12.21
C GLY A 472 18.66 16.15 12.46
N PHE A 473 17.51 16.02 13.09
CA PHE A 473 16.65 17.13 13.50
C PHE A 473 16.94 17.54 14.94
N SER A 474 17.06 18.84 15.18
CA SER A 474 17.36 19.40 16.51
C SER A 474 16.08 19.90 17.19
N TYR A 475 15.93 19.51 18.44
CA TYR A 475 14.81 19.82 19.31
C TYR A 475 15.32 20.43 20.61
N ASP A 476 14.50 21.27 21.25
CA ASP A 476 14.76 21.79 22.59
C ASP A 476 13.42 21.99 23.30
N SER A 477 13.03 20.98 24.07
CA SER A 477 11.67 20.84 24.58
C SER A 477 11.57 21.25 26.06
N PRO A 478 10.84 22.34 26.38
CA PRO A 478 10.71 22.83 27.74
C PRO A 478 9.67 22.04 28.54
N THR A 479 9.69 22.18 29.87
CA THR A 479 8.61 21.72 30.74
C THR A 479 7.96 22.91 31.45
N LYS A 480 6.64 22.84 31.66
CA LYS A 480 5.86 23.91 32.30
C LYS A 480 6.39 24.28 33.69
N ASP A 481 6.89 23.29 34.42
CA ASP A 481 7.40 23.44 35.79
C ASP A 481 8.93 23.55 35.87
N GLY A 482 9.62 23.62 34.73
CA GLY A 482 11.08 23.73 34.65
C GLY A 482 11.85 22.51 35.18
N LYS A 483 11.16 21.41 35.50
CA LYS A 483 11.79 20.18 36.00
C LYS A 483 11.99 19.18 34.85
N PRO A 484 13.10 18.43 34.84
CA PRO A 484 13.39 17.51 33.74
C PRO A 484 12.39 16.34 33.68
N VAL A 485 12.25 15.79 32.47
CA VAL A 485 11.61 14.52 32.18
C VAL A 485 12.62 13.66 31.40
N PRO A 486 12.96 12.44 31.84
CA PRO A 486 14.00 11.63 31.20
C PRO A 486 13.57 10.95 29.90
N GLY A 487 12.26 10.82 29.65
CA GLY A 487 11.71 10.00 28.57
C GLY A 487 11.77 8.49 28.87
N ILE A 488 10.94 7.71 28.18
CA ILE A 488 10.86 6.24 28.28
C ILE A 488 11.19 5.54 26.95
N GLY A 489 11.53 6.32 25.93
CA GLY A 489 11.74 5.85 24.56
C GLY A 489 10.43 5.74 23.78
N ARG A 490 10.47 6.16 22.51
CA ARG A 490 9.32 6.20 21.60
C ARG A 490 8.53 4.88 21.54
N ALA A 491 9.21 3.75 21.39
CA ALA A 491 8.57 2.43 21.32
C ALA A 491 7.72 2.07 22.56
N ASN A 492 8.06 2.61 23.74
CA ASN A 492 7.25 2.45 24.95
C ASN A 492 6.13 3.49 25.01
N ALA A 493 6.41 4.74 24.61
CA ALA A 493 5.42 5.81 24.55
C ALA A 493 4.25 5.46 23.61
N GLU A 494 4.56 4.92 22.42
CA GLU A 494 3.58 4.44 21.44
C GLU A 494 2.66 3.36 22.02
N LYS A 495 3.21 2.40 22.78
CA LYS A 495 2.43 1.33 23.42
C LYS A 495 1.52 1.87 24.52
N VAL A 496 2.00 2.83 25.31
CA VAL A 496 1.19 3.48 26.36
C VAL A 496 0.03 4.24 25.72
N TRP A 497 0.28 5.05 24.69
CA TRP A 497 -0.77 5.82 24.01
C TRP A 497 -1.77 4.89 23.32
N TYR A 498 -1.30 3.89 22.57
CA TYR A 498 -2.18 2.95 21.87
C TYR A 498 -3.09 2.16 22.83
N LYS A 499 -2.56 1.64 23.94
CA LYS A 499 -3.38 0.94 24.93
C LYS A 499 -4.35 1.90 25.63
N ALA A 500 -3.93 3.14 25.92
CA ALA A 500 -4.81 4.16 26.48
C ALA A 500 -6.00 4.44 25.56
N LEU A 501 -5.73 4.74 24.28
CA LEU A 501 -6.73 5.00 23.25
C LEU A 501 -7.71 3.82 23.10
N THR A 502 -7.19 2.61 22.96
CA THR A 502 -8.02 1.47 22.56
C THR A 502 -8.77 0.77 23.69
N GLN A 503 -8.42 1.03 24.95
CA GLN A 503 -8.99 0.29 26.11
C GLN A 503 -9.58 1.17 27.20
N TYR A 504 -9.18 2.45 27.29
CA TYR A 504 -9.57 3.31 28.42
C TYR A 504 -10.17 4.65 28.02
N MET A 505 -9.79 5.20 26.86
CA MET A 505 -10.41 6.43 26.36
C MET A 505 -11.81 6.15 25.80
N THR A 506 -12.66 7.17 25.85
CA THR A 506 -14.05 7.19 25.37
C THR A 506 -14.29 8.48 24.59
N SER A 507 -15.46 8.65 23.96
CA SER A 507 -15.69 9.79 23.06
C SER A 507 -15.47 11.16 23.71
N THR A 508 -15.84 11.32 24.98
CA THR A 508 -15.72 12.58 25.72
C THR A 508 -14.47 12.66 26.61
N THR A 509 -13.42 11.88 26.33
CA THR A 509 -12.18 11.94 27.13
C THR A 509 -11.54 13.32 26.99
N ASP A 510 -11.33 14.00 28.12
CA ASP A 510 -10.60 15.26 28.23
C ASP A 510 -9.12 15.00 28.63
N TYR A 511 -8.32 16.05 28.83
CA TYR A 511 -6.91 15.89 29.18
C TYR A 511 -6.68 15.21 30.54
N ALA A 512 -7.57 15.42 31.52
CA ALA A 512 -7.49 14.73 32.81
C ALA A 512 -7.82 13.23 32.66
N GLY A 513 -8.79 12.91 31.80
CA GLY A 513 -9.13 11.56 31.39
C GLY A 513 -7.99 10.88 30.63
N ALA A 514 -7.34 11.58 29.69
CA ALA A 514 -6.19 11.07 28.96
C ALA A 514 -5.00 10.76 29.89
N ARG A 515 -4.77 11.61 30.90
CA ARG A 515 -3.81 11.29 31.98
C ARG A 515 -4.19 10.01 32.71
N THR A 516 -5.45 9.86 33.11
CA THR A 516 -5.91 8.67 33.82
C THR A 516 -5.76 7.41 32.96
N ALA A 517 -6.17 7.47 31.69
CA ALA A 517 -6.09 6.37 30.73
C ALA A 517 -4.65 5.90 30.47
N THR A 518 -3.73 6.85 30.26
CA THR A 518 -2.30 6.53 30.02
C THR A 518 -1.60 6.02 31.28
N LEU A 519 -1.98 6.48 32.48
CA LEU A 519 -1.48 5.91 33.73
C LEU A 519 -1.95 4.48 33.94
N GLN A 520 -3.23 4.18 33.65
CA GLN A 520 -3.73 2.81 33.71
C GLN A 520 -3.03 1.93 32.66
N ALA A 521 -2.84 2.43 31.44
CA ALA A 521 -2.09 1.72 30.41
C ALA A 521 -0.64 1.42 30.85
N ALA A 522 0.05 2.39 31.46
CA ALA A 522 1.40 2.20 31.98
C ALA A 522 1.45 1.22 33.16
N ALA A 523 0.45 1.25 34.05
CA ALA A 523 0.34 0.31 35.17
C ALA A 523 0.18 -1.13 34.67
N ASP A 524 -0.66 -1.35 33.67
CA ASP A 524 -0.86 -2.66 33.06
C ASP A 524 0.37 -3.17 32.30
N LEU A 525 1.08 -2.29 31.58
CA LEU A 525 2.23 -2.66 30.75
C LEU A 525 3.52 -2.85 31.55
N PHE A 526 3.72 -2.05 32.60
CA PHE A 526 5.01 -1.93 33.31
C PHE A 526 4.90 -2.08 34.83
N GLY A 527 3.70 -2.18 35.37
CA GLY A 527 3.42 -2.20 36.81
C GLY A 527 3.11 -0.83 37.38
N GLN A 528 2.11 -0.76 38.27
CA GLN A 528 1.77 0.46 39.00
C GLN A 528 2.94 0.92 39.88
N GLY A 529 3.26 2.21 39.85
CA GLY A 529 4.40 2.77 40.61
C GLY A 529 5.78 2.41 40.05
N SER A 530 5.85 1.75 38.89
CA SER A 530 7.11 1.54 38.17
C SER A 530 7.74 2.87 37.72
N ALA A 531 9.03 2.86 37.38
CA ALA A 531 9.70 4.03 36.81
C ALA A 531 9.01 4.56 35.55
N THR A 532 8.50 3.67 34.69
CA THR A 532 7.73 4.05 33.49
C THR A 532 6.41 4.70 33.87
N TYR A 533 5.65 4.12 34.80
CA TYR A 533 4.40 4.70 35.31
C TYR A 533 4.63 6.10 35.90
N ASN A 534 5.67 6.26 36.73
CA ASN A 534 6.02 7.54 37.33
C ASN A 534 6.47 8.56 36.28
N THR A 535 7.19 8.12 35.24
CA THR A 535 7.57 9.01 34.13
C THR A 535 6.35 9.47 33.33
N VAL A 536 5.36 8.60 33.06
CA VAL A 536 4.08 9.00 32.43
C VAL A 536 3.37 10.07 33.27
N ALA A 537 3.23 9.84 34.58
CA ALA A 537 2.62 10.81 35.49
C ALA A 537 3.35 12.16 35.48
N ASN A 538 4.67 12.12 35.54
CA ASN A 538 5.52 13.31 35.57
C ASN A 538 5.56 14.05 34.24
N THR A 539 5.36 13.36 33.12
CA THR A 539 5.27 13.98 31.80
C THR A 539 3.95 14.74 31.63
N TRP A 540 2.83 14.18 32.11
CA TRP A 540 1.56 14.92 32.17
C TRP A 540 1.68 16.18 33.04
N ALA A 541 2.33 16.07 34.21
CA ALA A 541 2.57 17.25 35.04
C ALA A 541 3.48 18.27 34.33
N ALA A 542 4.47 17.83 33.55
CA ALA A 542 5.35 18.68 32.76
C ALA A 542 4.62 19.49 31.67
N ILE A 543 3.46 19.01 31.20
CA ILE A 543 2.57 19.79 30.32
C ILE A 543 1.38 20.41 31.07
N GLY A 544 1.38 20.40 32.40
CA GLY A 544 0.39 21.09 33.23
C GLY A 544 -0.88 20.30 33.56
N VAL A 545 -0.95 19.00 33.26
CA VAL A 545 -2.09 18.15 33.61
C VAL A 545 -1.79 17.44 34.93
N GLY A 546 -2.31 17.98 36.04
CA GLY A 546 -2.18 17.48 37.42
C GLY A 546 -0.76 17.51 38.00
N SER A 547 -0.54 16.88 39.15
CA SER A 547 0.73 16.95 39.91
C SER A 547 1.73 15.85 39.56
N ARG A 548 3.02 16.12 39.82
CA ARG A 548 4.09 15.11 39.78
C ARG A 548 3.92 14.05 40.87
N VAL A 549 4.49 12.87 40.64
CA VAL A 549 4.58 11.75 41.58
C VAL A 549 6.04 11.46 41.93
N SER A 550 6.24 10.89 43.12
CA SER A 550 7.56 10.58 43.70
C SER A 550 8.18 9.32 43.10
#